data_AF-A0A2U2P9W6-F1
#
_entry.id   AF-A0A2U2P9W6-F1
#
_cell.length_a   1.000
_cell.length_b   1.000
_cell.length_c   1.000
_cell.angle_alpha   90.00
_cell.angle_beta   90.00
_cell.angle_gamma   90.00
#
_symmetry.space_group_name_H-M   'P 1'
#
loop_
_entity.id
_entity.type
_entity.pdbx_description
1 polymer ?
#
loop_
_entity_poly.entity_id
_entity_poly.type
_entity_poly.pdbx_seq_one_letter_code
_entity_poly.pdbx_strand_id
1 'polypeptide(L)' 'MTLEGLKIGHRQGIEKGIEEGIEKGASGKSYEVVRNMLLSDRFTVAEICSFTNVTEDFVYKVQADLNRN' A
#
# COMPACT_ATOMS: atom_id res chain seq x y z
N MET A 1 -13.30 22.04 30.62
CA MET A 1 -12.99 21.55 29.25
C MET A 1 -13.32 22.68 28.29
N THR A 2 -12.33 23.38 27.75
CA THR A 2 -12.53 24.54 26.86
C THR A 2 -12.87 24.06 25.44
N LEU A 3 -13.80 24.76 24.76
CA LEU A 3 -14.21 24.47 23.37
C LEU A 3 -13.03 24.37 22.39
N GLU A 4 -11.95 25.08 22.68
CA GLU A 4 -10.68 25.08 21.94
C GLU A 4 -10.05 23.68 21.86
N GLY A 5 -10.02 22.92 22.97
CA GLY A 5 -9.42 21.58 23.00
C GLY A 5 -10.14 20.58 22.10
N LEU A 6 -11.47 20.71 21.96
CA LEU A 6 -12.29 19.83 21.12
C LEU A 6 -12.05 20.10 19.62
N LYS A 7 -11.91 21.37 19.23
CA LYS A 7 -11.61 21.78 17.85
C LYS A 7 -10.23 21.34 17.39
N ILE A 8 -9.24 21.40 18.28
CA ILE A 8 -7.86 20.99 17.97
C ILE A 8 -7.76 19.47 17.84
N GLY A 9 -8.39 18.71 18.73
CA GLY A 9 -8.41 17.24 18.66
C GLY A 9 -9.11 16.70 17.42
N HIS A 10 -10.22 17.33 17.00
CA HIS A 10 -10.96 16.90 15.81
C HIS A 10 -10.19 17.15 14.50
N ARG A 11 -9.51 18.30 14.37
CA ARG A 11 -8.67 18.58 13.19
C ARG A 11 -7.50 17.60 13.09
N GLN A 12 -6.75 17.38 14.17
CA GLN A 12 -5.61 16.46 14.16
C GLN A 12 -6.01 15.00 13.89
N GLY A 13 -7.17 14.57 14.39
CA GLY A 13 -7.68 13.22 14.14
C GLY A 13 -8.04 12.97 12.67
N ILE A 14 -8.66 13.94 12.01
CA ILE A 14 -9.01 13.83 10.58
C ILE A 14 -7.77 13.89 9.69
N GLU A 15 -6.83 14.80 9.98
CA GLU A 15 -5.61 14.95 9.18
C GLU A 15 -4.76 13.68 9.21
N LYS A 16 -4.51 13.11 10.41
CA LYS A 16 -3.78 11.84 10.55
C LYS A 16 -4.54 10.66 9.92
N GLY A 17 -5.86 10.60 10.08
CA GLY A 17 -6.66 9.50 9.50
C GLY A 17 -6.67 9.51 7.97
N ILE A 18 -6.67 10.68 7.35
CA ILE A 18 -6.59 10.83 5.89
C ILE A 18 -5.18 10.50 5.40
N GLU A 19 -4.14 10.99 6.09
CA GLU A 19 -2.74 10.74 5.70
C GLU A 19 -2.39 9.25 5.81
N GLU A 20 -2.69 8.60 6.94
CA GLU A 20 -2.49 7.15 7.10
C GLU A 20 -3.37 6.34 6.13
N GLY A 21 -4.59 6.81 5.83
CA GLY A 21 -5.50 6.14 4.90
C GLY A 21 -5.04 6.22 3.45
N ILE A 22 -4.52 7.37 3.01
CA ILE A 22 -3.96 7.57 1.66
C ILE A 22 -2.64 6.84 1.52
N GLU A 23 -1.77 6.88 2.53
CA GLU A 23 -0.43 6.25 2.46
C GLU A 23 -0.51 4.72 2.52
N LYS A 24 -1.36 4.15 3.40
CA LYS A 24 -1.66 2.71 3.41
C LYS A 24 -2.45 2.30 2.16
N GLY A 25 -3.34 3.15 1.67
CA GLY A 25 -4.10 2.89 0.45
C GLY A 25 -3.23 2.89 -0.81
N ALA A 26 -2.26 3.80 -0.92
CA ALA A 26 -1.34 3.87 -2.05
C ALA A 26 -0.32 2.72 -2.02
N SER A 27 0.26 2.43 -0.84
CA SER A 27 1.25 1.36 -0.69
C SER A 27 0.63 -0.04 -0.77
N GLY A 28 -0.58 -0.20 -0.23
CA GLY A 28 -1.35 -1.45 -0.31
C GLY A 28 -1.79 -1.79 -1.72
N LYS A 29 -2.17 -0.78 -2.53
CA LYS A 29 -2.54 -0.98 -3.94
C LYS A 29 -1.39 -1.57 -4.76
N SER A 30 -0.16 -1.06 -4.59
CA SER A 30 1.00 -1.62 -5.31
C SER A 30 1.27 -3.08 -4.93
N TYR A 31 1.16 -3.41 -3.64
CA TYR A 31 1.28 -4.80 -3.17
C TYR A 31 0.18 -5.70 -3.75
N GLU A 32 -1.09 -5.29 -3.69
CA GLU A 32 -2.22 -6.06 -4.23
C GLU A 32 -2.13 -6.27 -5.73
N VAL A 33 -1.73 -5.24 -6.49
CA VAL A 33 -1.55 -5.33 -7.94
C VAL A 33 -0.44 -6.32 -8.29
N VAL A 34 0.73 -6.19 -7.65
CA VAL A 34 1.87 -7.12 -7.85
C VAL A 34 1.46 -8.54 -7.46
N ARG A 35 0.80 -8.72 -6.31
CA ARG A 35 0.27 -10.01 -5.86
C ARG A 35 -0.69 -10.63 -6.87
N ASN A 36 -1.66 -9.87 -7.35
CA ASN A 36 -2.67 -10.38 -8.30
C ASN A 36 -2.04 -10.71 -9.66
N MET A 37 -1.04 -9.94 -10.10
CA MET A 37 -0.28 -10.24 -11.31
C MET A 37 0.56 -11.53 -11.16
N LEU A 38 1.24 -11.71 -10.02
CA LEU A 38 1.97 -12.94 -9.70
C LEU A 38 1.04 -14.15 -9.63
N LEU A 39 -0.13 -14.03 -9.00
CA LEU A 39 -1.14 -15.08 -8.92
C LEU A 39 -1.78 -15.41 -10.27
N SER A 40 -1.79 -14.46 -11.20
CA SER A 40 -2.31 -14.69 -12.54
C SER A 40 -1.40 -15.61 -13.37
N ASP A 41 -0.13 -15.81 -12.97
CA ASP A 41 0.88 -16.66 -13.63
C ASP A 41 1.03 -16.39 -15.14
N ARG A 42 0.78 -15.14 -15.53
CA ARG A 42 0.73 -14.66 -16.92
C ARG A 42 1.73 -13.56 -17.22
N PHE A 43 2.38 -13.03 -16.20
CA PHE A 43 3.29 -11.89 -16.29
C PHE A 43 4.62 -12.26 -15.65
N THR A 44 5.70 -11.87 -16.31
CA THR A 44 7.05 -12.00 -15.75
C THR A 44 7.32 -10.91 -14.71
N VAL A 45 8.29 -11.13 -13.82
CA VAL A 45 8.72 -10.14 -12.81
C VAL A 45 9.10 -8.80 -13.47
N ALA A 46 9.76 -8.84 -14.62
CA ALA A 46 10.16 -7.65 -15.38
C ALA A 46 8.93 -6.86 -15.91
N GLU A 47 7.92 -7.55 -16.44
CA GLU A 47 6.67 -6.90 -16.89
C GLU A 47 5.91 -6.27 -15.73
N ILE A 48 5.84 -6.95 -14.59
CA ILE A 48 5.21 -6.44 -13.37
C ILE A 48 5.92 -5.17 -12.90
N CYS A 49 7.26 -5.16 -12.89
CA CYS A 49 8.04 -3.96 -12.57
C CYS A 49 7.75 -2.83 -13.56
N SER A 50 7.63 -3.13 -14.85
CA SER A 50 7.31 -2.13 -15.87
C SER A 50 5.90 -1.55 -15.75
N PHE A 51 4.90 -2.34 -15.33
CA PHE A 51 3.51 -1.88 -15.19
C PHE A 51 3.23 -1.16 -13.88
N THR A 52 3.92 -1.58 -12.81
CA THR A 52 3.67 -1.06 -11.45
C THR A 52 4.72 -0.05 -11.00
N ASN A 53 5.79 0.13 -11.79
CA ASN A 53 6.91 1.00 -11.51
C ASN A 53 7.58 0.72 -10.15
N VAL A 54 7.53 -0.56 -9.73
CA VAL A 54 8.19 -1.09 -8.54
C VAL A 54 9.50 -1.78 -8.91
N THR A 55 10.33 -2.05 -7.92
CA THR A 55 11.59 -2.79 -8.11
C THR A 55 11.37 -4.29 -8.10
N GLU A 56 12.27 -5.04 -8.74
CA GLU A 56 12.22 -6.51 -8.70
C GLU A 56 12.31 -7.05 -7.27
N ASP A 57 13.11 -6.41 -6.41
CA ASP A 57 13.21 -6.75 -4.98
C ASP A 57 11.85 -6.72 -4.27
N PHE A 58 11.02 -5.73 -4.60
CA PHE A 58 9.65 -5.65 -4.09
C PHE A 58 8.81 -6.83 -4.60
N VAL A 59 8.88 -7.15 -5.89
CA VAL A 59 8.14 -8.29 -6.47
C VAL A 59 8.58 -9.61 -5.83
N TYR A 60 9.87 -9.84 -5.61
CA TYR A 60 10.38 -11.02 -4.93
C TYR A 60 9.92 -11.11 -3.47
N LYS A 61 9.84 -9.99 -2.74
CA LYS A 61 9.25 -9.97 -1.39
C LYS A 61 7.78 -10.40 -1.42
N VAL A 62 6.98 -9.86 -2.34
CA VAL A 62 5.57 -10.26 -2.48
C VAL A 62 5.46 -11.75 -2.84
N GLN A 63 6.31 -12.25 -3.73
CA GLN A 63 6.34 -13.65 -4.12
C GLN A 63 6.73 -14.56 -2.95
N ALA A 64 7.70 -14.15 -2.13
CA ALA A 64 8.11 -14.88 -0.93
C ALA A 64 7.02 -14.91 0.15
N ASP A 65 6.29 -13.81 0.33
CA ASP A 65 5.12 -13.74 1.21
C ASP A 65 3.99 -14.66 0.74
N LEU A 66 3.76 -14.77 -0.58
CA LEU A 66 2.77 -15.68 -1.16
C LEU A 66 3.09 -17.15 -0.91
N ASN A 67 4.36 -17.53 -1.01
CA ASN A 67 4.81 -18.91 -0.77
C ASN A 67 4.91 -19.28 0.73
N ARG A 68 4.73 -18.32 1.64
CA ARG A 68 4.77 -18.53 3.10
C ARG A 68 3.41 -18.83 3.74
N ASN A 69 2.32 -18.72 2.99
CA ASN A 69 0.95 -19.10 3.39
C ASN A 69 0.57 -20.47 2.80
#